data_AF-A0A6H1ZDI5-F1
#
_entry.id   AF-A0A6H1ZDI5-F1
#
_cell.length_a   1.000
_cell.length_b   1.000
_cell.length_c   1.000
_cell.angle_alpha   90.00
_cell.angle_beta   90.00
_cell.angle_gamma   90.00
#
_symmetry.space_group_name_H-M   'P 1'
#
loop_
_entity.id
_entity.type
_entity.pdbx_description
1 polymer ?
#
loop_
_entity_poly.entity_id
_entity_poly.type
_entity_poly.pdbx_seq_one_letter_code
_entity_poly.pdbx_strand_id
1 'polypeptide(L)' 'MIEQFPPLNPLETAILRALQTETYYPNSIMDHVACGWLRKLGLAEKVVDEDQNRYGITPAGQELATEMDLKRLDE' A
#
# COMPACT_ATOMS: atom_id res chain seq x y z
N MET A 1 7.99 -3.32 18.52
CA MET A 1 7.32 -4.56 18.08
C MET A 1 6.76 -4.26 16.72
N ILE A 2 7.23 -4.94 15.67
CA ILE A 2 6.60 -4.85 14.35
C ILE A 2 5.28 -5.60 14.49
N GLU A 3 4.15 -4.91 14.36
CA GLU A 3 2.85 -5.58 14.27
C GLU A 3 2.93 -6.50 13.05
N GLN A 4 2.77 -7.81 13.26
CA GLN A 4 2.79 -8.76 12.15
C GLN A 4 1.52 -8.55 11.34
N PHE A 5 1.64 -7.87 10.19
CA PHE A 5 0.54 -7.77 9.23
C PHE A 5 0.18 -9.18 8.73
N PRO A 6 -1.10 -9.46 8.48
CA PRO A 6 -1.47 -10.68 7.77
C PRO A 6 -0.77 -10.74 6.40
N PRO A 7 -0.48 -11.93 5.87
CA PRO A 7 0.17 -12.07 4.58
C PRO A 7 -0.66 -11.38 3.49
N LEU A 8 -0.03 -10.44 2.79
CA LEU A 8 -0.64 -9.73 1.67
C LEU A 8 -0.77 -10.68 0.48
N ASN A 9 -1.88 -10.58 -0.24
CA ASN A 9 -2.04 -11.28 -1.50
C ASN A 9 -1.24 -10.58 -2.63
N PRO A 10 -1.08 -11.20 -3.81
CA PRO A 10 -0.29 -10.61 -4.89
C PRO A 10 -0.79 -9.24 -5.38
N LEU A 11 -2.11 -9.00 -5.33
CA LEU A 11 -2.71 -7.73 -5.74
C LEU A 11 -2.42 -6.62 -4.72
N GLU A 12 -2.60 -6.90 -3.43
CA GLU A 12 -2.27 -5.97 -2.34
C GLU A 12 -0.79 -5.63 -2.33
N THR A 13 0.07 -6.60 -2.59
CA THR A 13 1.52 -6.41 -2.72
C THR A 13 1.86 -5.48 -3.89
N ALA A 14 1.24 -5.71 -5.06
CA ALA A 14 1.47 -4.88 -6.24
C ALA A 14 1.02 -3.43 -6.01
N ILE A 15 -0.12 -3.24 -5.34
CA ILE A 15 -0.66 -1.91 -5.02
C ILE A 15 0.17 -1.21 -3.95
N LEU A 16 0.64 -1.92 -2.92
CA LEU A 16 1.52 -1.36 -1.90
C LEU A 16 2.83 -0.85 -2.53
N ARG A 17 3.41 -1.61 -3.46
CA ARG A 17 4.58 -1.17 -4.25
C ARG A 17 4.27 0.03 -5.15
N ALA A 18 3.12 0.02 -5.82
CA ALA A 18 2.72 1.14 -6.67
C ALA A 18 2.58 2.43 -5.84
N LEU A 19 1.98 2.34 -4.64
CA LEU A 19 1.89 3.43 -3.67
C LEU A 19 3.25 3.89 -3.12
N GLN A 20 4.25 3.01 -3.10
CA GLN A 20 5.63 3.37 -2.71
C GLN A 20 6.30 4.23 -3.78
N THR A 21 6.02 3.95 -5.06
CA THR A 21 6.63 4.63 -6.21
C THR A 21 5.87 5.87 -6.66
N GLU A 22 4.55 5.87 -6.52
CA GLU A 22 3.67 6.96 -6.95
C GLU A 22 3.21 7.76 -5.74
N THR A 23 3.23 9.10 -5.83
CA THR A 23 2.73 9.96 -4.75
C THR A 23 1.23 9.77 -4.50
N TYR A 24 0.46 9.39 -5.53
CA TYR A 24 -0.98 9.18 -5.45
C TYR A 24 -1.46 8.13 -6.45
N TYR A 25 -2.13 7.07 -5.96
CA TYR A 25 -2.67 6.02 -6.82
C TYR A 25 -4.13 6.34 -7.25
N PRO A 26 -4.46 6.30 -8.56
CA PRO A 26 -5.78 6.62 -9.07
C PRO A 26 -6.83 5.58 -8.67
N ASN A 27 -8.06 6.05 -8.47
CA ASN A 27 -9.14 5.30 -7.84
C ASN A 27 -9.96 4.51 -8.88
N SER A 28 -9.43 3.38 -9.39
CA SER A 28 -10.27 2.38 -10.05
C SER A 28 -11.01 1.51 -9.02
N ILE A 29 -12.13 0.88 -9.40
CA ILE A 29 -12.95 0.04 -8.50
C ILE A 29 -12.13 -1.11 -7.88
N MET A 30 -11.18 -1.68 -8.63
CA MET A 30 -10.29 -2.74 -8.15
C MET A 30 -9.32 -2.23 -7.09
N ASP A 31 -8.82 -1.00 -7.28
CA ASP A 31 -7.89 -0.36 -6.37
C ASP A 31 -8.59 0.04 -5.07
N HIS A 32 -9.89 0.35 -5.12
CA HIS A 32 -10.66 0.70 -3.93
C HIS A 32 -10.76 -0.45 -2.91
N VAL A 33 -10.87 -1.70 -3.38
CA VAL A 33 -10.96 -2.87 -2.49
C VAL A 33 -9.60 -3.14 -1.85
N ALA A 34 -8.54 -3.23 -2.64
CA ALA A 34 -7.20 -3.52 -2.13
C ALA A 34 -6.61 -2.36 -1.30
N CYS A 35 -6.76 -1.10 -1.74
CA CYS A 35 -6.40 0.06 -0.92
C CYS A 35 -7.27 0.14 0.35
N GLY A 36 -8.52 -0.31 0.30
CA GLY A 36 -9.38 -0.44 1.47
C GLY A 36 -8.85 -1.44 2.50
N TRP A 37 -8.29 -2.56 2.05
CA TRP A 37 -7.62 -3.54 2.91
C TRP A 37 -6.30 -3.01 3.47
N LEU A 38 -5.44 -2.45 2.61
CA LEU A 38 -4.19 -1.81 3.05
C LEU A 38 -4.45 -0.69 4.06
N ARG A 39 -5.54 0.06 3.91
CA ARG A 39 -5.96 1.06 4.89
C ARG A 39 -6.43 0.47 6.21
N LYS A 40 -7.18 -0.63 6.20
CA LYS A 40 -7.54 -1.35 7.45
C LYS A 40 -6.31 -1.88 8.18
N LEU A 41 -5.28 -2.25 7.43
CA LEU A 41 -3.98 -2.66 7.97
C LEU A 41 -3.10 -1.48 8.38
N GLY A 42 -3.53 -0.23 8.16
CA GLY A 42 -2.71 0.95 8.46
C GLY A 42 -1.49 1.10 7.55
N LEU A 43 -1.45 0.42 6.40
CA LEU A 43 -0.37 0.49 5.41
C LEU A 43 -0.61 1.59 4.38
N ALA A 44 -1.87 1.91 4.09
CA ALA A 44 -2.27 3.00 3.20
C ALA A 44 -3.24 3.96 3.88
N GLU A 45 -3.30 5.20 3.40
CA GLU A 45 -4.24 6.20 3.87
C GLU A 45 -5.02 6.81 2.71
N LYS A 46 -6.25 7.23 2.98
CA LYS A 46 -7.08 7.92 1.99
C LYS A 46 -6.74 9.39 2.04
N VAL A 47 -6.21 9.92 0.94
CA VAL A 47 -6.00 11.35 0.73
C VAL A 47 -7.22 11.89 0.01
N VAL A 48 -7.99 12.73 0.68
CA VAL A 48 -9.14 13.42 0.08
C VAL A 48 -8.62 14.76 -0.44
N ASP A 49 -8.37 14.83 -1.74
CA ASP A 49 -8.16 16.09 -2.45
C ASP A 49 -9.48 16.45 -3.14
N GLU A 50 -9.78 17.75 -3.27
CA GLU A 50 -11.13 18.31 -3.51
C GLU A 50 -11.87 17.72 -4.73
N ASP A 51 -11.17 17.07 -5.67
CA ASP A 51 -11.74 16.44 -6.85
C ASP A 51 -11.33 14.96 -7.07
N GLN A 52 -10.48 14.38 -6.23
CA GLN A 52 -9.97 13.03 -6.46
C GLN A 52 -9.81 12.24 -5.15
N ASN A 53 -10.60 11.17 -5.02
CA ASN A 53 -10.32 10.12 -4.04
C ASN A 53 -8.95 9.52 -4.41
N ARG A 54 -7.91 9.76 -3.60
CA ARG A 54 -6.57 9.20 -3.83
C ARG A 54 -6.14 8.40 -2.61
N TYR A 55 -5.17 7.52 -2.81
CA TYR A 55 -4.52 6.80 -1.71
C TYR A 55 -3.04 7.16 -1.66
N GLY A 56 -2.53 7.34 -0.44
CA GLY A 56 -1.11 7.50 -0.14
C GLY A 56 -0.60 6.33 0.70
N ILE A 57 0.71 6.14 0.70
CA ILE A 57 1.38 5.16 1.55
C ILE A 57 1.68 5.76 2.92
N THR A 58 1.48 4.98 3.98
CA THR A 58 1.86 5.37 5.35
C THR A 58 3.33 5.01 5.62
N PRO A 59 3.95 5.50 6.70
CA PRO A 59 5.28 5.06 7.11
C PRO A 59 5.40 3.55 7.31
N ALA A 60 4.38 2.90 7.90
CA ALA A 60 4.36 1.45 8.08
C ALA A 60 4.26 0.70 6.74
N GLY A 61 3.46 1.22 5.81
CA GLY A 61 3.39 0.72 4.44
C GLY A 61 4.73 0.81 3.72
N GLN A 62 5.43 1.94 3.88
CA GLN A 62 6.73 2.19 3.29
C GLN A 62 7.78 1.20 3.80
N GLU A 63 7.85 0.99 5.12
CA GLU A 63 8.78 0.02 5.73
C GLU A 63 8.52 -1.40 5.23
N LEU A 64 7.26 -1.83 5.21
CA LEU A 64 6.89 -3.16 4.71
C LEU A 64 7.24 -3.34 3.23
N ALA A 65 6.94 -2.35 2.39
CA ALA A 65 7.26 -2.39 0.97
C ALA A 65 8.78 -2.51 0.74
N THR A 66 9.57 -1.74 1.49
CA THR A 66 11.03 -1.80 1.44
C THR A 66 11.57 -3.16 1.90
N GLU A 67 11.05 -3.75 2.98
CA GLU A 67 11.44 -5.09 3.41
C GLU A 67 11.14 -6.17 2.36
N MET A 68 9.98 -6.07 1.68
CA MET A 68 9.59 -6.99 0.62
C MET A 68 10.49 -6.90 -0.61
N ASP A 69 11.00 -5.71 -0.94
CA ASP A 69 11.94 -5.51 -2.03
C ASP A 69 13.36 -5.97 -1.68
N LEU A 70 13.80 -5.75 -0.43
CA LEU A 70 15.09 -6.23 0.06
C LEU A 70 15.15 -7.77 0.06
N LYS A 71 14.08 -8.45 0.51
CA LYS A 71 13.99 -9.92 0.49
C LYS A 71 14.08 -10.54 -0.91
N ARG A 72 13.84 -9.76 -1.98
CA ARG A 72 13.95 -10.23 -3.36
C ARG A 72 15.37 -10.09 -3.93
N LEU A 73 16.23 -9.25 -3.34
CA LEU A 73 17.62 -9.08 -3.77
C LEU A 73 18.55 -10.18 -3.21
N ASP A 74 18.11 -10.86 -2.16
CA ASP A 74 18.82 -11.98 -1.51
C ASP A 74 18.46 -13.36 -2.10
N GLU A 75 17.58 -13.43 -3.11
CA GLU A 75 17.21 -14.63 -3.88
C GLU A 75 17.78 -14.61 -5.30
#